data_AF-A0A1A8K2J1-F1
#
_entry.id   AF-A0A1A8K2J1-F1
#
_cell.length_a   1.000
_cell.length_b   1.000
_cell.length_c   1.000
_cell.angle_alpha   90.00
_cell.angle_beta   90.00
_cell.angle_gamma   90.00
#
_symmetry.space_group_name_H-M   'P 1'
#
loop_
_entity.id
_entity.type
_entity.pdbx_description
1 polymer ?
#
loop_
_entity_poly.entity_id
_entity_poly.type
_entity_poly.pdbx_seq_one_letter_code
_entity_poly.pdbx_strand_id
1 'polypeptide(L)'
;LDISLIRDTRTGKYAKQPKQKTLDLIPSRDENDNLLTIVYGTDLVNVTFYNFVALELNVAKLWVDQLFEMATNKLSQNASR
;
A
#
# COMPACT_ATOMS: atom_id res chain seq x y z
N LEU A 1 -4.77 -10.61 4.03
CA LEU A 1 -3.74 -10.45 2.97
C LEU A 1 -2.49 -11.12 3.49
N ASP A 2 -1.95 -12.10 2.77
CA ASP A 2 -0.67 -12.70 3.16
C ASP A 2 0.46 -11.73 2.79
N ILE A 3 1.31 -11.39 3.76
CA ILE A 3 2.43 -10.45 3.60
C ILE A 3 3.43 -10.97 2.56
N SER A 4 3.54 -12.30 2.41
CA SER A 4 4.44 -12.91 1.43
C SER A 4 4.04 -12.67 -0.03
N LEU A 5 2.76 -12.37 -0.29
CA LEU A 5 2.21 -12.10 -1.62
C LEU A 5 2.24 -10.62 -1.99
N ILE A 6 2.70 -9.76 -1.09
CA ILE A 6 2.84 -8.34 -1.33
C ILE A 6 4.05 -8.12 -2.23
N ARG A 7 3.83 -7.41 -3.34
CA ARG A 7 4.85 -7.13 -4.34
C ARG A 7 5.38 -5.71 -4.22
N ASP A 8 4.53 -4.77 -3.81
CA ASP A 8 4.88 -3.36 -3.72
C ASP A 8 3.88 -2.63 -2.80
N THR A 9 4.33 -1.55 -2.19
CA THR A 9 3.52 -0.67 -1.34
C THR A 9 3.88 0.77 -1.65
N ARG A 10 2.88 1.61 -1.91
CA ARG A 10 3.05 2.97 -2.41
C ARG A 10 2.28 3.96 -1.56
N THR A 11 2.84 5.16 -1.41
CA THR A 11 2.18 6.29 -0.74
C THR A 11 2.28 7.55 -1.58
N GLY A 12 1.49 8.57 -1.24
CA GLY A 12 1.63 9.90 -1.82
C GLY A 12 1.26 9.92 -3.29
N LYS A 13 2.07 10.63 -4.08
CA LYS A 13 1.94 10.72 -5.55
C LYS A 13 2.03 9.37 -6.29
N TYR A 14 2.59 8.35 -5.66
CA TYR A 14 2.71 7.00 -6.24
C TYR A 14 1.53 6.10 -5.89
N ALA A 15 0.70 6.50 -4.92
CA ALA A 15 -0.53 5.80 -4.60
C ALA A 15 -1.56 5.96 -5.72
N LYS A 16 -2.42 4.97 -5.88
CA LYS A 16 -3.47 4.96 -6.88
C LYS A 16 -4.54 5.97 -6.51
N GLN A 17 -4.70 7.00 -7.34
CA GLN A 17 -5.71 8.03 -7.12
C GLN A 17 -7.12 7.48 -7.42
N PRO A 18 -8.10 7.80 -6.57
CA PRO A 18 -9.49 7.41 -6.80
C PRO A 18 -10.01 8.14 -8.04
N LYS A 19 -10.56 7.37 -8.99
CA LYS A 19 -11.11 7.91 -10.25
C LYS A 19 -12.45 8.63 -10.05
N GLN A 20 -13.17 8.29 -8.98
CA GLN A 20 -14.48 8.82 -8.67
C GLN A 20 -14.44 9.50 -7.30
N LYS A 21 -14.90 10.76 -7.23
CA LYS A 21 -14.99 11.56 -6.00
C LYS A 21 -16.20 11.19 -5.14
N THR A 22 -16.45 9.90 -4.91
CA THR A 22 -17.59 9.46 -4.08
C THR A 22 -17.30 9.45 -2.59
N LEU A 23 -16.03 9.52 -2.19
CA LEU A 23 -15.65 9.67 -0.79
C LEU A 23 -15.28 11.14 -0.52
N ASP A 24 -16.15 11.86 0.20
CA ASP A 24 -15.85 13.19 0.75
C ASP A 24 -14.67 13.17 1.75
N LEU A 25 -14.26 11.97 2.17
CA LEU A 25 -13.11 11.71 3.04
C LEU A 25 -11.76 11.67 2.30
N ILE A 26 -11.75 11.73 0.96
CA ILE A 26 -10.49 11.82 0.20
C ILE A 26 -10.08 13.29 0.22
N PRO A 27 -9.01 13.67 0.94
CA PRO A 27 -8.59 15.05 0.99
C PRO A 27 -8.24 15.56 -0.42
N SER A 28 -8.38 16.86 -0.62
CA SER A 28 -8.14 17.50 -1.91
C SER A 28 -6.74 17.15 -2.43
N ARG A 29 -6.56 17.25 -3.76
CA ARG A 29 -5.42 16.73 -4.54
C ARG A 29 -4.02 17.11 -4.04
N ASP A 30 -3.91 18.02 -3.10
CA ASP A 30 -2.65 18.51 -2.51
C ASP A 30 -2.20 17.67 -1.30
N GLU A 31 -3.07 16.88 -0.66
CA GLU A 31 -2.74 16.04 0.51
C GLU A 31 -2.71 14.54 0.18
N ASN A 32 -2.06 14.18 -0.94
CA ASN A 32 -1.95 12.76 -1.34
C ASN A 32 -1.13 11.91 -0.37
N ASP A 33 -0.39 12.52 0.56
CA ASP A 33 0.52 11.84 1.49
C ASP A 33 -0.21 10.87 2.44
N ASN A 34 -1.53 10.96 2.51
CA ASN A 34 -2.40 10.09 3.29
C ASN A 34 -2.89 8.87 2.48
N LEU A 35 -2.66 8.84 1.17
CA LEU A 35 -3.05 7.72 0.32
C LEU A 35 -2.03 6.59 0.42
N LEU A 36 -2.53 5.38 0.63
CA LEU A 36 -1.74 4.15 0.68
C LEU A 36 -2.28 3.20 -0.40
N THR A 37 -1.38 2.57 -1.16
CA THR A 37 -1.73 1.53 -2.12
C THR A 37 -0.87 0.31 -1.92
N ILE A 38 -1.50 -0.83 -1.67
CA ILE A 38 -0.84 -2.12 -1.53
C ILE A 38 -1.07 -2.91 -2.82
N VAL A 39 0.03 -3.34 -3.44
CA VAL A 39 0.03 -4.20 -4.62
C VAL A 39 0.34 -5.61 -4.16
N TYR A 40 -0.59 -6.53 -4.38
CA TYR A 40 -0.42 -7.94 -4.02
C TYR A 40 -0.81 -8.83 -5.18
N GLY A 41 -0.12 -9.97 -5.31
CA GLY A 41 -0.33 -10.89 -6.41
C GLY A 41 0.56 -12.11 -6.33
N THR A 42 0.04 -13.24 -6.79
CA THR A 42 0.79 -14.50 -6.86
C THR A 42 1.92 -14.43 -7.89
N ASP A 43 1.72 -13.68 -8.98
CA ASP A 43 2.70 -13.43 -10.03
C ASP A 43 2.83 -11.91 -10.32
N LEU A 44 3.62 -11.55 -11.33
CA LEU A 44 3.86 -10.15 -11.72
C LEU A 44 2.77 -9.59 -12.67
N VAL A 45 1.79 -10.41 -13.07
CA VAL A 45 0.79 -10.07 -14.10
C VAL A 45 -0.59 -9.90 -13.46
N ASN A 46 -1.01 -10.88 -12.68
CA ASN A 46 -2.23 -10.95 -11.89
C ASN A 46 -2.02 -10.25 -10.54
N VAL A 47 -1.82 -8.93 -10.60
CA VAL A 47 -1.72 -8.08 -9.43
C VAL A 47 -3.05 -7.39 -9.13
N THR A 48 -3.39 -7.32 -7.86
CA THR A 48 -4.54 -6.57 -7.35
C THR A 48 -4.06 -5.42 -6.49
N PHE A 49 -4.85 -4.34 -6.49
CA PHE A 49 -4.53 -3.09 -5.80
C PHE A 49 -5.55 -2.85 -4.69
N TYR A 50 -5.07 -2.77 -3.46
CA TYR A 50 -5.85 -2.24 -2.35
C TYR A 50 -5.47 -0.79 -2.09
N ASN A 51 -6.47 0.09 -2.04
CA ASN A 51 -6.27 1.52 -1.85
C ASN A 51 -6.89 1.90 -0.53
N PHE A 52 -6.10 2.56 0.31
CA PHE A 52 -6.47 3.02 1.64
C PHE A 52 -6.23 4.52 1.74
N VAL A 53 -6.97 5.16 2.63
CA VAL A 53 -6.76 6.57 3.00
C VAL A 53 -6.51 6.57 4.50
N ALA A 54 -5.35 7.06 4.92
CA ALA A 54 -5.06 7.30 6.32
C ALA A 54 -5.84 8.53 6.78
N LEU A 55 -6.45 8.45 7.96
CA LEU A 55 -7.14 9.59 8.59
C LEU A 55 -6.14 10.55 9.23
N GLU A 56 -4.98 10.05 9.62
CA GLU A 56 -3.90 10.80 10.25
C GLU A 56 -2.72 11.02 9.31
N LEU A 57 -2.12 12.21 9.39
CA LEU A 57 -0.91 12.56 8.67
C LEU A 57 0.27 11.66 9.09
N ASN A 58 1.13 11.32 8.14
CA ASN A 58 2.33 10.45 8.29
C ASN A 58 2.07 8.97 8.58
N VAL A 59 0.85 8.57 8.94
CA VAL A 59 0.53 7.15 9.19
C VAL A 59 0.65 6.33 7.90
N ALA A 60 0.14 6.83 6.77
CA ALA A 60 0.27 6.13 5.49
C ALA A 60 1.72 5.84 5.11
N LYS A 61 2.65 6.77 5.38
CA LYS A 61 4.08 6.59 5.11
C LYS A 61 4.69 5.52 6.01
N LEU A 62 4.42 5.57 7.31
CA LEU A 62 4.88 4.56 8.26
C LEU A 62 4.42 3.15 7.87
N TRP A 63 3.16 3.02 7.46
CA TRP A 63 2.61 1.76 7.01
C TRP A 63 3.28 1.26 5.72
N VAL A 64 3.52 2.12 4.73
CA VAL A 64 4.25 1.71 3.52
C VAL A 64 5.62 1.15 3.87
N ASP A 65 6.40 1.89 4.67
CA ASP A 65 7.78 1.53 4.95
C ASP A 65 7.86 0.20 5.72
N GLN A 66 7.05 0.04 6.78
CA GLN A 66 7.05 -1.18 7.60
C GLN A 66 6.51 -2.39 6.83
N LEU A 67 5.46 -2.20 6.05
CA LEU A 67 4.80 -3.29 5.33
C LEU A 67 5.67 -3.77 4.16
N PHE A 68 6.40 -2.84 3.51
CA PHE A 68 7.43 -3.19 2.53
C PHE A 68 8.58 -3.97 3.15
N GLU A 69 9.08 -3.52 4.29
CA GLU A 69 10.17 -4.19 5.02
C GLU A 69 9.78 -5.62 5.41
N MET A 70 8.57 -5.82 5.95
CA MET A 70 8.06 -7.15 6.30
C MET A 70 7.86 -8.06 5.08
N ALA A 71 7.34 -7.52 3.97
CA ALA A 71 7.12 -8.27 2.73
C ALA A 71 8.43 -8.71 2.08
N THR A 72 9.44 -7.84 2.09
CA THR A 72 10.75 -8.07 1.47
C THR A 72 11.76 -8.74 2.40
N ASN A 73 11.38 -8.99 3.66
CA ASN A 73 12.21 -9.66 4.63
C ASN A 73 12.57 -11.08 4.16
N LYS A 74 13.86 -11.31 3.88
CA LYS A 74 14.36 -12.60 3.39
C LYS A 74 14.23 -13.71 4.44
N LEU A 75 14.31 -13.40 5.72
CA LEU A 75 14.22 -14.42 6.78
C LEU A 75 12.80 -14.94 6.91
N SER A 76 11.78 -14.09 6.80
CA SER A 76 10.38 -14.54 6.83
C SER A 76 10.03 -15.39 5.60
N GLN A 77 10.61 -15.07 4.45
CA GLN A 77 10.41 -15.84 3.21
C GLN A 77 11.12 -17.21 3.22
N ASN A 78 12.22 -17.34 3.98
CA ASN A 78 13.01 -18.57 4.07
C ASN A 78 12.84 -19.30 5.42
N ALA A 79 11.86 -18.89 6.24
CA ALA A 79 11.54 -19.61 7.46
C ALA A 79 11.11 -21.05 7.12
N SER A 80 11.62 -22.04 7.87
CA SER A 80 11.19 -23.42 7.65
C SER A 80 9.69 -23.50 7.93
N ARG A 81 8.93 -23.94 6.93
CA ARG A 81 7.48 -24.02 6.97
C ARG A 81 7.00 -25.22 7.77
#